data_AF-A0A5E7UI98-F1
#
_entry.id   AF-A0A5E7UI98-F1
#
_cell.length_a   1.000
_cell.length_b   1.000
_cell.length_c   1.000
_cell.angle_alpha   90.00
_cell.angle_beta   90.00
_cell.angle_gamma   90.00
#
_symmetry.space_group_name_H-M   'P 1'
#
loop_
_entity.id
_entity.type
_entity.pdbx_description
1 polymer ?
#
loop_
_entity_poly.entity_id
_entity_poly.type
_entity_poly.pdbx_seq_one_letter_code
_entity_poly.pdbx_strand_id
1 'polypeptide(L)'
;MKTNQHLEFVHPTDPISLRALLKEVDEIFDVQVTALSTLYNINKSAAKLTLGSSDRPKNLAQVCYQYAVEGKWSSQGHDNDADWLDLSAFVATGRIYVEHYGAAPPKALEKVLVMGGIRASLDSERSDIEGIPAVLEGLYSECLTLLEIAIMAQMSEKSVRNSTLPTAQDRLMTTKQGTRTVVELSEALRWLSGRRSFNPTQVI
;
A
#
# COMPACT_ATOMS: atom_id res chain seq x y z
N MET A 1 11.31 3.48 15.40
CA MET A 1 10.09 3.24 14.61
C MET A 1 10.45 3.54 13.15
N LYS A 2 10.60 2.52 12.30
CA LYS A 2 10.79 2.75 10.86
C LYS A 2 9.43 3.21 10.33
N THR A 3 9.33 4.46 9.91
CA THR A 3 8.12 4.96 9.25
C THR A 3 8.07 4.34 7.86
N ASN A 4 6.89 3.91 7.42
CA ASN A 4 6.68 3.49 6.03
C ASN A 4 7.13 4.61 5.09
N GLN A 5 8.16 4.34 4.28
CA GLN A 5 8.81 5.34 3.42
C GLN A 5 7.85 5.92 2.37
N HIS A 6 6.78 5.20 2.05
CA HIS A 6 5.77 5.66 1.10
C HIS A 6 4.69 6.55 1.74
N LEU A 7 4.62 6.61 3.08
CA LEU A 7 3.55 7.31 3.80
C LEU A 7 3.47 8.80 3.47
N GLU A 8 4.60 9.44 3.19
CA GLU A 8 4.66 10.88 2.88
C GLU A 8 4.05 11.24 1.51
N PHE A 9 3.87 10.25 0.63
CA PHE A 9 3.39 10.46 -0.74
C PHE A 9 1.92 10.09 -0.94
N VAL A 10 1.28 9.56 0.11
CA VAL A 10 -0.08 9.03 0.07
C VAL A 10 -1.04 9.99 0.74
N HIS A 11 -2.11 10.37 0.02
CA HIS A 11 -3.23 11.05 0.64
C HIS A 11 -4.36 10.07 0.98
N PRO A 12 -4.91 10.13 2.21
CA PRO A 12 -5.99 9.23 2.64
C PRO A 12 -7.20 9.21 1.71
N THR A 13 -7.57 10.38 1.17
CA THR A 13 -8.78 10.57 0.35
C THR A 13 -8.59 10.25 -1.13
N ASP A 14 -7.37 9.99 -1.59
CA ASP A 14 -7.13 9.65 -2.99
C ASP A 14 -7.83 8.32 -3.32
N PRO A 15 -8.67 8.27 -4.36
CA PRO A 15 -9.40 7.05 -4.68
C PRO A 15 -8.43 5.95 -5.11
N ILE A 16 -8.68 4.72 -4.65
CA ILE A 16 -7.92 3.55 -5.07
C ILE A 16 -8.85 2.54 -5.74
N SER A 17 -8.46 2.08 -6.93
CA SER A 17 -9.18 1.03 -7.64
C SER A 17 -8.19 0.18 -8.42
N LEU A 18 -8.47 -1.11 -8.57
CA LEU A 18 -7.61 -2.02 -9.34
C LEU A 18 -7.39 -1.50 -10.77
N ARG A 19 -8.44 -0.99 -11.42
CA ARG A 19 -8.32 -0.43 -12.77
C ARG A 19 -7.34 0.75 -12.83
N ALA A 20 -7.41 1.68 -11.89
CA ALA A 20 -6.49 2.81 -11.85
C ALA A 20 -5.05 2.36 -11.56
N LEU A 21 -4.89 1.40 -10.64
CA LEU A 21 -3.60 0.81 -10.29
C LEU A 21 -2.92 0.15 -11.50
N LEU A 22 -3.64 -0.70 -12.24
CA LEU A 22 -3.09 -1.39 -13.42
C LEU A 22 -2.75 -0.42 -14.56
N LYS A 23 -3.49 0.68 -14.68
CA LYS A 23 -3.15 1.77 -15.63
C LYS A 23 -1.86 2.48 -15.22
N GLU A 24 -1.70 2.78 -13.94
CA GLU A 24 -0.49 3.41 -13.41
C GLU A 24 0.75 2.52 -13.64
N VAL A 25 0.62 1.19 -13.50
CA VAL A 25 1.69 0.25 -13.85
C VAL A 25 2.15 0.40 -15.31
N ASP A 26 1.22 0.49 -16.26
CA ASP A 26 1.57 0.70 -17.68
C ASP A 26 2.31 2.02 -17.90
N GLU A 27 1.84 3.09 -17.25
CA GLU A 27 2.42 4.43 -17.36
C GLU A 27 3.85 4.44 -16.82
N ILE A 28 4.09 3.85 -15.65
CA ILE A 28 5.43 3.73 -15.06
C ILE A 28 6.34 2.85 -15.91
N PHE A 29 5.83 1.75 -16.45
CA PHE A 29 6.61 0.88 -17.32
C PHE A 29 7.04 1.61 -18.60
N ASP A 30 6.17 2.39 -19.24
CA ASP A 30 6.55 3.16 -20.43
C ASP A 30 7.55 4.28 -20.11
N VAL A 31 7.45 4.89 -18.91
CA VAL A 31 8.44 5.85 -18.41
C VAL A 31 9.79 5.16 -18.22
N GLN A 32 9.85 3.98 -17.62
CA GLN A 32 11.09 3.19 -17.46
C GLN A 32 11.73 2.86 -18.82
N VAL A 33 10.93 2.38 -19.78
CA VAL A 33 11.39 2.11 -21.15
C VAL A 33 11.95 3.37 -21.80
N THR A 34 11.23 4.48 -21.69
CA THR A 34 11.63 5.77 -22.28
C THR A 34 12.91 6.30 -21.64
N ALA A 35 13.01 6.21 -20.31
CA ALA A 35 14.18 6.64 -19.55
C ALA A 35 15.43 5.84 -19.94
N LEU A 36 15.34 4.50 -19.96
CA LEU A 36 16.48 3.65 -20.37
C LEU A 36 16.89 3.89 -21.82
N SER A 37 15.90 4.03 -22.72
CA SER A 37 16.16 4.32 -24.14
C SER A 37 16.93 5.63 -24.30
N THR A 38 16.55 6.65 -23.53
CA THR A 38 17.20 7.97 -23.53
C THR A 38 18.59 7.90 -22.91
N LEU A 39 18.72 7.28 -21.73
CA LEU A 39 19.97 7.21 -20.97
C LEU A 39 21.07 6.48 -21.72
N TYR A 40 20.73 5.37 -22.39
CA TYR A 40 21.69 4.52 -23.10
C TYR A 40 21.72 4.76 -24.61
N ASN A 41 20.94 5.73 -25.11
CA ASN A 41 20.80 6.03 -26.55
C ASN A 41 20.48 4.78 -27.39
N ILE A 42 19.53 3.98 -26.92
CA ILE A 42 19.04 2.77 -27.59
C ILE A 42 17.57 2.94 -28.01
N ASN A 43 17.11 2.13 -28.96
CA ASN A 43 15.70 2.15 -29.32
C ASN A 43 14.82 1.50 -28.23
N LYS A 44 13.54 1.94 -28.14
CA LYS A 44 12.58 1.42 -27.14
C LYS A 44 12.36 -0.09 -27.23
N SER A 45 12.47 -0.69 -28.42
CA SER A 45 12.29 -2.14 -28.59
C SER A 45 13.40 -2.94 -27.90
N ALA A 46 14.64 -2.45 -27.93
CA ALA A 46 15.76 -3.06 -27.22
C ALA A 46 15.58 -2.94 -25.70
N ALA A 47 15.14 -1.78 -25.20
CA ALA A 47 14.83 -1.61 -23.78
C ALA A 47 13.70 -2.55 -23.33
N LYS A 48 12.64 -2.71 -24.13
CA LYS A 48 11.54 -3.65 -23.87
C LYS A 48 12.00 -5.11 -23.89
N LEU A 49 12.96 -5.48 -24.74
CA LEU A 49 13.51 -6.84 -24.74
C LEU A 49 14.18 -7.17 -23.39
N THR A 50 14.87 -6.20 -22.80
CA THR A 50 15.53 -6.35 -21.49
C THR A 50 14.54 -6.34 -20.33
N LEU A 51 13.55 -5.44 -20.35
CA LEU A 51 12.57 -5.29 -19.26
C LEU A 51 11.40 -6.28 -19.36
N GLY A 52 11.17 -6.89 -20.51
CA GLY A 52 10.00 -7.71 -20.79
C GLY A 52 8.75 -6.86 -21.08
N SER A 53 7.64 -7.18 -20.41
CA SER A 53 6.35 -6.49 -20.53
C SER A 53 5.85 -5.99 -19.17
N SER A 54 4.81 -5.15 -19.19
CA SER A 54 4.12 -4.72 -17.97
C SER A 54 3.24 -5.82 -17.34
N ASP A 55 3.20 -7.04 -17.91
CA ASP A 55 2.29 -8.10 -17.43
C ASP A 55 2.67 -8.61 -16.03
N ARG A 56 3.97 -8.81 -15.75
CA ARG A 56 4.44 -9.22 -14.43
C ARG A 56 4.14 -8.15 -13.36
N PRO A 57 4.54 -6.87 -13.51
CA PRO A 57 4.22 -5.86 -12.49
C PRO A 57 2.70 -5.62 -12.36
N LYS A 58 1.90 -5.82 -13.42
CA LYS A 58 0.44 -5.79 -13.32
C LYS A 58 -0.11 -6.92 -12.46
N ASN A 59 0.37 -8.15 -12.70
CA ASN A 59 -0.02 -9.31 -11.92
C ASN A 59 0.34 -9.11 -10.43
N LEU A 60 1.55 -8.63 -10.15
CA LEU A 60 1.99 -8.29 -8.80
C LEU A 60 1.13 -7.21 -8.14
N ALA A 61 0.88 -6.10 -8.85
CA ALA A 61 0.01 -5.04 -8.36
C ALA A 61 -1.40 -5.54 -8.04
N GLN A 62 -1.93 -6.46 -8.83
CA GLN A 62 -3.23 -7.11 -8.57
C GLN A 62 -3.19 -7.97 -7.30
N VAL A 63 -2.18 -8.82 -7.12
CA VAL A 63 -2.03 -9.67 -5.93
C VAL A 63 -1.91 -8.81 -4.67
N CYS A 64 -1.03 -7.81 -4.68
CA CYS A 64 -0.86 -6.91 -3.54
C CYS A 64 -2.12 -6.09 -3.25
N TYR A 65 -2.86 -5.65 -4.28
CA TYR A 65 -4.15 -4.96 -4.13
C TYR A 65 -5.20 -5.84 -3.47
N GLN A 66 -5.29 -7.12 -3.87
CA GLN A 66 -6.23 -8.08 -3.30
C GLN A 66 -6.04 -8.18 -1.79
N TYR A 67 -4.81 -8.26 -1.30
CA TYR A 67 -4.56 -8.25 0.13
C TYR A 67 -4.78 -6.86 0.75
N ALA A 68 -3.99 -5.85 0.35
CA ALA A 68 -3.95 -4.55 1.02
C ALA A 68 -5.31 -3.83 1.05
N VAL A 69 -6.04 -3.86 -0.06
CA VAL A 69 -7.26 -3.08 -0.25
C VAL A 69 -8.49 -3.95 -0.01
N GLU A 70 -8.56 -5.10 -0.69
CA GLU A 70 -9.75 -5.97 -0.66
C GLU A 70 -9.79 -6.92 0.54
N GLY A 71 -8.70 -7.04 1.30
CA GLY A 71 -8.62 -7.96 2.44
C GLY A 71 -8.70 -9.43 2.01
N LYS A 72 -8.14 -9.80 0.87
CA LYS A 72 -8.13 -11.18 0.37
C LYS A 72 -6.71 -11.72 0.44
N TRP A 73 -6.49 -12.64 1.37
CA TRP A 73 -5.20 -13.30 1.54
C TRP A 73 -5.22 -14.66 0.86
N SER A 74 -4.44 -14.82 -0.22
CA SER A 74 -4.29 -16.12 -0.89
C SER A 74 -3.27 -16.96 -0.14
N SER A 75 -3.72 -18.06 0.46
CA SER A 75 -2.83 -19.00 1.19
C SER A 75 -2.03 -19.93 0.26
N GLN A 76 -2.30 -19.90 -1.05
CA GLN A 76 -1.71 -20.81 -2.03
C GLN A 76 -1.13 -20.08 -3.24
N GLY A 77 -0.05 -20.63 -3.80
CA GLY A 77 0.44 -20.31 -5.15
C GLY A 77 1.33 -19.08 -5.29
N HIS A 78 1.69 -18.41 -4.19
CA HIS A 78 2.52 -17.20 -4.20
C HIS A 78 3.69 -17.30 -3.23
N ASP A 79 4.86 -16.83 -3.68
CA ASP A 79 5.94 -16.43 -2.77
C ASP A 79 5.65 -14.98 -2.38
N ASN A 80 4.95 -14.83 -1.25
CA ASN A 80 4.50 -13.52 -0.77
C ASN A 80 5.68 -12.56 -0.53
N ASP A 81 6.85 -13.05 -0.11
CA ASP A 81 8.03 -12.23 0.05
C ASP A 81 8.51 -11.68 -1.29
N ALA A 82 8.67 -12.58 -2.27
CA ALA A 82 9.12 -12.20 -3.61
C ALA A 82 8.14 -11.25 -4.30
N ASP A 83 6.84 -11.51 -4.22
CA ASP A 83 5.82 -10.71 -4.90
C ASP A 83 5.76 -9.27 -4.35
N TRP A 84 5.80 -9.11 -3.02
CA TRP A 84 5.81 -7.79 -2.40
C TRP A 84 7.14 -7.06 -2.57
N LEU A 85 8.27 -7.78 -2.56
CA LEU A 85 9.58 -7.22 -2.83
C LEU A 85 9.68 -6.71 -4.29
N ASP A 86 9.26 -7.52 -5.25
CA ASP A 86 9.27 -7.18 -6.68
C ASP A 86 8.42 -5.93 -6.94
N LEU A 87 7.22 -5.85 -6.37
CA LEU A 87 6.38 -4.66 -6.51
C LEU A 87 7.03 -3.43 -5.88
N SER A 88 7.60 -3.56 -4.67
CA SER A 88 8.29 -2.48 -3.99
C SER A 88 9.49 -1.97 -4.80
N ALA A 89 10.27 -2.88 -5.39
CA ALA A 89 11.39 -2.53 -6.27
C ALA A 89 10.93 -1.83 -7.55
N PHE A 90 9.82 -2.29 -8.15
CA PHE A 90 9.22 -1.63 -9.32
C PHE A 90 8.78 -0.19 -9.00
N VAL A 91 8.14 0.04 -7.85
CA VAL A 91 7.72 1.37 -7.40
C VAL A 91 8.92 2.27 -7.12
N ALA A 92 9.93 1.77 -6.40
CA ALA A 92 11.13 2.52 -6.06
C ALA A 92 11.92 2.94 -7.31
N THR A 93 12.11 2.02 -8.27
CA THR A 93 12.78 2.33 -9.54
C THR A 93 11.94 3.26 -10.40
N GLY A 94 10.62 3.04 -10.48
CA GLY A 94 9.68 3.92 -11.17
C GLY A 94 9.76 5.37 -10.69
N ARG A 95 9.83 5.58 -9.37
CA ARG A 95 10.00 6.90 -8.75
C ARG A 95 11.27 7.62 -9.20
N ILE A 96 12.41 6.93 -9.24
CA ILE A 96 13.67 7.51 -9.72
C ILE A 96 13.48 8.03 -11.16
N TYR A 97 12.88 7.24 -12.04
CA TYR A 97 12.66 7.67 -13.42
C TYR A 97 11.63 8.79 -13.53
N VAL A 98 10.58 8.77 -12.72
CA VAL A 98 9.58 9.85 -12.66
C VAL A 98 10.25 11.19 -12.32
N GLU A 99 11.12 11.20 -11.29
CA GLU A 99 11.81 12.41 -10.83
C GLU A 99 12.78 12.96 -11.89
N HIS A 100 13.44 12.09 -12.65
CA HIS A 100 14.44 12.50 -13.65
C HIS A 100 13.84 12.79 -15.04
N TYR A 101 12.69 12.20 -15.37
CA TYR A 101 12.11 12.26 -16.73
C TYR A 101 10.71 12.91 -16.77
N GLY A 102 10.23 13.47 -15.65
CA GLY A 102 9.09 14.41 -15.63
C GLY A 102 7.70 13.77 -15.69
N ALA A 103 7.53 12.59 -15.10
CA ALA A 103 6.22 11.92 -15.02
C ALA A 103 5.49 12.22 -13.70
N ALA A 104 4.28 11.70 -13.53
CA ALA A 104 3.58 11.73 -12.24
C ALA A 104 4.10 10.60 -11.33
N PRO A 105 4.25 10.81 -10.02
CA PRO A 105 4.65 9.76 -9.09
C PRO A 105 3.60 8.63 -9.02
N PRO A 106 4.03 7.38 -8.73
CA PRO A 106 3.15 6.20 -8.71
C PRO A 106 2.29 6.14 -7.44
N LYS A 107 1.40 7.13 -7.25
CA LYS A 107 0.66 7.32 -6.00
C LYS A 107 -0.25 6.15 -5.64
N ALA A 108 -0.90 5.51 -6.62
CA ALA A 108 -1.81 4.42 -6.33
C ALA A 108 -1.03 3.17 -5.88
N LEU A 109 0.08 2.86 -6.53
CA LEU A 109 0.99 1.78 -6.16
C LEU A 109 1.61 2.02 -4.77
N GLU A 110 2.04 3.24 -4.48
CA GLU A 110 2.53 3.60 -3.15
C GLU A 110 1.45 3.44 -2.08
N LYS A 111 0.22 3.83 -2.38
CA LYS A 111 -0.91 3.63 -1.49
C LYS A 111 -1.17 2.14 -1.22
N VAL A 112 -1.04 1.26 -2.23
CA VAL A 112 -1.11 -0.20 -2.02
C VAL A 112 -0.02 -0.69 -1.06
N LEU A 113 1.23 -0.24 -1.23
CA LEU A 113 2.33 -0.61 -0.34
C LEU A 113 2.10 -0.12 1.10
N VAL A 114 1.57 1.09 1.27
CA VAL A 114 1.20 1.63 2.58
C VAL A 114 0.07 0.83 3.22
N MET A 115 -1.02 0.60 2.49
CA MET A 115 -2.16 -0.17 2.97
C MET A 115 -1.75 -1.62 3.30
N GLY A 116 -0.83 -2.21 2.52
CA GLY A 116 -0.27 -3.53 2.78
C GLY A 116 0.43 -3.61 4.12
N GLY A 117 1.35 -2.67 4.42
CA GLY A 117 2.05 -2.64 5.72
C GLY A 117 1.14 -2.38 6.92
N ILE A 118 0.14 -1.50 6.76
CA ILE A 118 -0.85 -1.27 7.82
C ILE A 118 -1.69 -2.53 8.06
N ARG A 119 -2.15 -3.18 6.99
CA ARG A 119 -2.94 -4.40 7.08
C ARG A 119 -2.15 -5.56 7.69
N ALA A 120 -0.88 -5.70 7.30
CA ALA A 120 0.06 -6.63 7.90
C ALA A 120 0.16 -6.43 9.43
N SER A 121 0.14 -5.18 9.92
CA SER A 121 0.08 -4.91 11.36
C SER A 121 -1.25 -5.37 11.97
N LEU A 122 -2.39 -5.09 11.32
CA LEU A 122 -3.72 -5.51 11.80
C LEU A 122 -3.88 -7.04 11.86
N ASP A 123 -3.21 -7.75 10.95
CA ASP A 123 -3.26 -9.20 10.83
C ASP A 123 -2.12 -9.90 11.60
N SER A 124 -1.23 -9.17 12.28
CA SER A 124 -0.02 -9.73 12.91
C SER A 124 -0.26 -10.77 14.00
N GLU A 125 -1.40 -10.71 14.70
CA GLU A 125 -1.76 -11.68 15.74
C GLU A 125 -2.59 -12.87 15.22
N ARG A 126 -2.84 -12.94 13.91
CA ARG A 126 -3.69 -13.98 13.31
C ARG A 126 -2.91 -15.23 12.99
N SER A 127 -3.28 -16.34 13.64
CA SER A 127 -2.67 -17.65 13.40
C SER A 127 -3.06 -18.29 12.06
N ASP A 128 -4.14 -17.83 11.42
CA ASP A 128 -4.64 -18.36 10.14
C ASP A 128 -3.98 -17.71 8.92
N ILE A 129 -3.15 -16.68 9.13
CA ILE A 129 -2.37 -16.02 8.09
C ILE A 129 -0.92 -16.44 8.26
N GLU A 130 -0.49 -17.41 7.47
CA GLU A 130 0.91 -17.81 7.39
C GLU A 130 1.67 -16.95 6.38
N GLY A 131 2.89 -16.53 6.74
CA GLY A 131 3.82 -15.90 5.80
C GLY A 131 3.43 -14.47 5.40
N ILE A 132 3.12 -13.61 6.39
CA ILE A 132 3.09 -12.16 6.13
C ILE A 132 4.49 -11.76 5.60
N PRO A 133 4.57 -11.01 4.48
CA PRO A 133 5.86 -10.77 3.83
C PRO A 133 6.83 -10.00 4.74
N ALA A 134 8.09 -10.43 4.82
CA ALA A 134 9.19 -9.79 5.55
C ALA A 134 9.36 -8.30 5.15
N VAL A 135 9.12 -7.97 3.88
CA VAL A 135 9.15 -6.58 3.39
C VAL A 135 8.07 -5.71 4.05
N LEU A 136 6.95 -6.32 4.47
CA LEU A 136 5.89 -5.68 5.26
C LEU A 136 6.13 -5.77 6.77
N GLU A 137 6.79 -6.83 7.26
CA GLU A 137 7.12 -6.96 8.69
C GLU A 137 7.95 -5.80 9.23
N GLY A 138 8.87 -5.26 8.41
CA GLY A 138 9.65 -4.08 8.75
C GLY A 138 8.82 -2.81 8.99
N LEU A 139 7.53 -2.84 8.66
CA LEU A 139 6.54 -1.78 8.81
C LEU A 139 5.57 -2.04 9.97
N TYR A 140 5.75 -3.13 10.71
CA TYR A 140 4.91 -3.45 11.85
C TYR A 140 4.95 -2.39 12.94
N SER A 141 3.76 -2.11 13.46
CA SER A 141 3.56 -1.31 14.64
C SER A 141 2.47 -1.94 15.50
N GLU A 142 2.70 -2.00 16.81
CA GLU A 142 1.70 -2.44 17.81
C GLU A 142 0.50 -1.49 17.91
N CYS A 143 0.57 -0.33 17.25
CA CYS A 143 -0.48 0.67 17.23
C CYS A 143 -0.50 1.43 15.89
N LEU A 144 -1.65 1.99 15.52
CA LEU A 144 -1.81 2.82 14.34
C LEU A 144 -1.99 4.29 14.73
N THR A 145 -1.43 5.16 13.91
CA THR A 145 -1.70 6.60 13.93
C THR A 145 -3.06 6.91 13.31
N LEU A 146 -3.61 8.09 13.61
CA LEU A 146 -4.85 8.55 12.99
C LEU A 146 -4.72 8.68 11.45
N LEU A 147 -3.52 8.95 10.94
CA LEU A 147 -3.25 9.02 9.51
C LEU A 147 -3.35 7.64 8.85
N GLU A 148 -2.76 6.61 9.45
CA GLU A 148 -2.83 5.23 8.94
C GLU A 148 -4.28 4.71 8.93
N ILE A 149 -5.05 5.02 9.99
CA ILE A 149 -6.48 4.72 10.05
C ILE A 149 -7.24 5.46 8.94
N ALA A 150 -6.90 6.73 8.70
CA ALA A 150 -7.51 7.53 7.63
C ALA A 150 -7.25 6.93 6.24
N ILE A 151 -6.04 6.42 6.01
CA ILE A 151 -5.66 5.73 4.76
C ILE A 151 -6.50 4.47 4.56
N MET A 152 -6.58 3.60 5.57
CA MET A 152 -7.37 2.36 5.49
C MET A 152 -8.87 2.63 5.34
N ALA A 153 -9.37 3.65 6.04
CA ALA A 153 -10.77 4.05 5.96
C ALA A 153 -11.10 4.88 4.69
N GLN A 154 -10.09 5.24 3.90
CA GLN A 154 -10.18 6.10 2.71
C GLN A 154 -10.95 7.40 2.97
N MET A 155 -10.63 8.09 4.06
CA MET A 155 -11.26 9.35 4.47
C MET A 155 -10.24 10.33 5.02
N SER A 156 -10.63 11.59 5.21
CA SER A 156 -9.70 12.59 5.75
C SER A 156 -9.28 12.27 7.19
N GLU A 157 -8.03 12.59 7.56
CA GLU A 157 -7.57 12.46 8.95
C GLU A 157 -8.41 13.31 9.91
N LYS A 158 -8.95 14.44 9.44
CA LYS A 158 -9.91 15.25 10.20
C LYS A 158 -11.19 14.47 10.55
N SER A 159 -11.72 13.68 9.63
CA SER A 159 -12.90 12.82 9.88
C SER A 159 -12.60 11.74 10.91
N VAL A 160 -11.41 11.13 10.84
CA VAL A 160 -10.96 10.15 11.85
C VAL A 160 -10.81 10.83 13.22
N ARG A 161 -10.17 11.99 13.27
CA ARG A 161 -10.03 12.79 14.51
C ARG A 161 -11.37 13.17 15.12
N ASN A 162 -12.37 13.51 14.31
CA ASN A 162 -13.72 13.77 14.82
C ASN A 162 -14.35 12.52 15.45
N SER A 163 -13.99 11.33 14.96
CA SER A 163 -14.48 10.06 15.50
C SER A 163 -13.86 9.73 16.86
N THR A 164 -12.77 10.41 17.27
CA THR A 164 -12.19 10.23 18.62
C THR A 164 -12.91 11.05 19.70
N LEU A 165 -13.81 11.95 19.32
CA LEU A 165 -14.53 12.83 20.24
C LEU A 165 -15.49 12.02 21.14
N PRO A 166 -15.68 12.41 22.42
CA PRO A 166 -16.59 11.71 23.33
C PRO A 166 -18.05 11.62 22.85
N THR A 167 -18.45 12.53 21.97
CA THR A 167 -19.82 12.62 21.43
C THR A 167 -20.01 11.82 20.13
N ALA A 168 -18.96 11.20 19.58
CA ALA A 168 -19.06 10.40 18.37
C ALA A 168 -19.87 9.11 18.64
N GLN A 169 -20.82 8.80 17.75
CA GLN A 169 -21.70 7.63 17.89
C GLN A 169 -20.92 6.30 17.87
N ASP A 170 -19.99 6.15 16.92
CA ASP A 170 -19.01 5.06 16.90
C ASP A 170 -17.64 5.66 17.18
N ARG A 171 -17.38 5.87 18.48
CA ARG A 171 -16.16 6.51 18.96
C ARG A 171 -14.95 5.62 18.69
N LEU A 172 -13.90 6.20 18.14
CA LEU A 172 -12.57 5.61 18.01
C LEU A 172 -11.77 5.89 19.27
N MET A 173 -11.46 4.84 20.02
CA MET A 173 -10.69 4.95 21.26
C MET A 173 -9.21 5.14 20.94
N THR A 174 -8.58 6.10 21.62
CA THR A 174 -7.17 6.44 21.39
C THR A 174 -6.40 6.40 22.69
N THR A 175 -5.13 6.02 22.63
CA THR A 175 -4.18 6.10 23.74
C THR A 175 -3.04 7.08 23.39
N LYS A 176 -2.28 7.51 24.40
CA LYS A 176 -1.07 8.31 24.19
C LYS A 176 0.16 7.43 24.31
N GLN A 177 1.01 7.46 23.29
CA GLN A 177 2.35 6.85 23.32
C GLN A 177 3.39 7.97 23.16
N GLY A 178 4.00 8.37 24.27
CA GLY A 178 4.83 9.58 24.32
C GLY A 178 4.03 10.83 23.94
N THR A 179 4.44 11.51 22.87
CA THR A 179 3.75 12.71 22.35
C THR A 179 2.70 12.40 21.29
N ARG A 180 2.57 11.15 20.85
CA ARG A 180 1.69 10.74 19.75
C ARG A 180 0.36 10.21 20.27
N THR A 181 -0.71 10.52 19.53
CA THR A 181 -2.03 9.90 19.72
C THR A 181 -2.12 8.72 18.77
N VAL A 182 -2.35 7.54 19.33
CA VAL A 182 -2.36 6.26 18.61
C VAL A 182 -3.60 5.45 18.97
N VAL A 183 -3.84 4.38 18.23
CA VAL A 183 -4.95 3.45 18.41
C VAL A 183 -4.38 2.04 18.43
N GLU A 184 -4.78 1.23 19.40
CA GLU A 184 -4.40 -0.18 19.47
C GLU A 184 -4.98 -0.96 18.29
N LEU A 185 -4.29 -2.00 17.83
CA LEU A 185 -4.67 -2.75 16.62
C LEU A 185 -6.08 -3.34 16.70
N SER A 186 -6.47 -3.88 17.86
CA SER A 186 -7.80 -4.46 18.09
C SER A 186 -8.93 -3.43 17.96
N GLU A 187 -8.73 -2.24 18.54
CA GLU A 187 -9.66 -1.12 18.43
C GLU A 187 -9.71 -0.55 17.01
N ALA A 188 -8.55 -0.42 16.34
CA ALA A 188 -8.49 0.01 14.96
C ALA A 188 -9.26 -0.94 14.05
N LEU A 189 -9.05 -2.26 14.21
CA LEU A 189 -9.77 -3.29 13.45
C LEU A 189 -11.28 -3.23 13.71
N ARG A 190 -11.72 -3.10 14.97
CA ARG A 190 -13.14 -2.96 15.33
C ARG A 190 -13.76 -1.77 14.61
N TRP A 191 -13.13 -0.59 14.69
CA TRP A 191 -13.66 0.64 14.12
C TRP A 191 -13.64 0.64 12.59
N LEU A 192 -12.55 0.14 11.98
CA LEU A 192 -12.39 0.00 10.53
C LEU A 192 -13.40 -0.98 9.95
N SER A 193 -13.73 -2.07 10.65
CA SER A 193 -14.73 -3.06 10.21
C SER A 193 -16.13 -2.48 10.02
N GLY A 194 -16.43 -1.32 10.64
CA GLY A 194 -17.67 -0.58 10.42
C GLY A 194 -17.65 0.36 9.21
N ARG A 195 -16.54 0.45 8.46
CA ARG A 195 -16.35 1.39 7.35
C ARG A 195 -16.57 0.69 6.02
N ARG A 196 -17.36 1.31 5.13
CA ARG A 196 -17.64 0.80 3.78
C ARG A 196 -16.39 0.50 2.95
N SER A 197 -15.32 1.27 3.14
CA SER A 197 -14.10 1.19 2.35
C SER A 197 -13.08 0.17 2.87
N PHE A 198 -13.42 -0.56 3.93
CA PHE A 198 -12.53 -1.52 4.57
C PHE A 198 -13.21 -2.88 4.69
N ASN A 199 -12.57 -3.90 4.10
CA ASN A 199 -12.93 -5.29 4.30
C ASN A 199 -11.91 -5.92 5.27
N PRO A 200 -12.35 -6.54 6.39
CA PRO A 200 -11.48 -7.37 7.21
C PRO A 200 -10.88 -8.50 6.39
N THR A 201 -9.64 -8.90 6.70
CA THR A 201 -8.93 -9.89 5.90
C THR A 201 -9.61 -11.27 5.97
N GLN A 202 -9.81 -11.90 4.81
CA GLN A 202 -10.33 -13.25 4.63
C GLN A 202 -9.26 -14.08 3.93
N VAL A 203 -8.96 -15.25 4.50
CA VAL A 203 -8.12 -16.25 3.84
C VAL A 203 -8.97 -16.94 2.78
N ILE A 204 -8.50 -16.91 1.54
CA ILE A 204 -9.17 -17.49 0.37
C ILE A 204 -8.34 -18.62 -0.24
#